data_AF-A0A5C7RZK9-F1
#
_entry.id   AF-A0A5C7RZK9-F1
#
_cell.length_a   1.000
_cell.length_b   1.000
_cell.length_c   1.000
_cell.angle_alpha   90.00
_cell.angle_beta   90.00
_cell.angle_gamma   90.00
#
_symmetry.space_group_name_H-M   'P 1'
#
loop_
_entity.id
_entity.type
_entity.pdbx_description
1 polymer ?
#
loop_
_entity_poly.entity_id
_entity_poly.type
_entity_poly.pdbx_seq_one_letter_code
_entity_poly.pdbx_strand_id
1 'polypeptide(L)'
;METQFVGSAVAVTVSHAASPEGCESEEMLARVGQITRTLHDSLRELGLDKVLEKATTEIPDVRERLNYVARMTEQAAQRVLNATDAAIPMQERIDAGADEILNGWQAAFKAPFSEANYRDMATMTMQCLADMRNDTSATKQQLLDIMMAQDFQDLTGQVIRKVTDLAHNLERQLVQLLIDYAPAEVKRESNSGLLNGPQINPASRNDVVADQSQVDDLLDSLGF
;
A
#
# COMPACT_ATOMS: atom_id res chain seq x y z
N MET A 1 -13.66 -52.67 78.81
CA MET A 1 -14.70 -51.96 78.04
C MET A 1 -14.04 -51.49 76.76
N GLU A 2 -13.75 -52.33 75.77
CA GLU A 2 -14.63 -53.29 75.06
C GLU A 2 -15.93 -52.66 74.55
N THR A 3 -15.96 -52.48 73.23
CA THR A 3 -17.02 -52.70 72.21
C THR A 3 -16.68 -51.78 71.02
N GLN A 4 -15.92 -52.18 69.99
CA GLN A 4 -16.25 -53.08 68.87
C GLN A 4 -17.55 -52.69 68.15
N PHE A 5 -17.43 -52.07 66.97
CA PHE A 5 -18.34 -52.29 65.85
C PHE A 5 -17.58 -52.23 64.53
N VAL A 6 -17.64 -53.36 63.83
CA VAL A 6 -17.11 -53.64 62.50
C VAL A 6 -18.07 -53.02 61.47
N GLY A 7 -17.55 -52.18 60.58
CA GLY A 7 -18.28 -51.64 59.42
C GLY A 7 -17.73 -52.26 58.15
N SER A 8 -18.43 -53.27 57.65
CA SER A 8 -18.13 -54.05 56.45
C SER A 8 -18.19 -53.21 55.17
N ALA A 9 -17.31 -53.55 54.23
CA ALA A 9 -17.20 -52.98 52.91
C ALA A 9 -18.49 -53.18 52.08
N VAL A 10 -18.96 -52.09 51.47
CA VAL A 10 -19.87 -52.16 50.32
C VAL A 10 -19.14 -51.47 49.16
N ALA A 11 -18.60 -52.29 48.27
CA ALA A 11 -18.08 -51.85 46.99
C ALA A 11 -19.26 -51.34 46.15
N VAL A 12 -19.34 -50.02 45.98
CA VAL A 12 -20.19 -49.40 44.96
C VAL A 12 -19.42 -49.48 43.65
N THR A 13 -19.73 -50.47 42.84
CA THR A 13 -19.34 -50.50 41.43
C THR A 13 -20.15 -49.44 40.69
N VAL A 14 -19.61 -48.22 40.62
CA VAL A 14 -20.09 -47.22 39.67
C VAL A 14 -19.67 -47.67 38.27
N SER A 15 -20.59 -48.31 37.56
CA SER A 15 -20.50 -48.47 36.11
C SER A 15 -20.60 -47.07 35.49
N HIS A 16 -19.46 -46.47 35.19
CA HIS A 16 -19.40 -45.27 34.36
C HIS A 16 -19.69 -45.71 32.92
N ALA A 17 -20.95 -45.63 32.53
CA ALA A 17 -21.33 -45.65 31.13
C ALA A 17 -20.65 -44.46 30.46
N ALA A 18 -19.58 -44.73 29.69
CA ALA A 18 -18.97 -43.76 28.80
C ALA A 18 -20.02 -43.35 27.77
N SER A 19 -20.40 -42.09 27.80
CA SER A 19 -21.25 -41.47 26.78
C SER A 19 -20.60 -41.62 25.39
N PRO A 20 -21.35 -41.93 24.32
CA PRO A 20 -20.79 -42.19 22.99
C PRO A 20 -20.34 -40.92 22.24
N GLU A 21 -20.56 -39.73 22.80
CA GLU A 21 -20.31 -38.43 22.11
C GLU A 21 -18.82 -38.13 21.86
N GLY A 22 -17.89 -38.76 22.60
CA GLY A 22 -16.45 -38.60 22.35
C GLY A 22 -15.96 -39.32 21.09
N CYS A 23 -16.59 -40.44 20.73
CA CYS A 23 -16.13 -41.31 19.66
C CYS A 23 -16.50 -40.76 18.27
N GLU A 24 -17.68 -40.15 18.13
CA GLU A 24 -18.11 -39.51 16.87
C GLU A 24 -17.29 -38.26 16.54
N SER A 25 -16.91 -37.46 17.55
CA SER A 25 -16.00 -36.32 17.38
C SER A 25 -14.57 -36.76 17.02
N GLU A 26 -14.07 -37.85 17.62
CA GLU A 26 -12.78 -38.44 17.25
C GLU A 26 -12.78 -39.01 15.82
N GLU A 27 -13.83 -39.72 15.41
CA GLU A 27 -13.96 -40.21 14.04
C GLU A 27 -14.08 -39.06 13.02
N MET A 28 -14.81 -38.00 13.35
CA MET A 28 -14.93 -36.82 12.50
C MET A 28 -13.58 -36.10 12.36
N LEU A 29 -12.85 -35.91 13.47
CA LEU A 29 -11.50 -35.32 13.45
C LEU A 29 -10.50 -36.19 12.68
N ALA A 30 -10.58 -37.52 12.82
CA ALA A 30 -9.75 -38.46 12.05
C ALA A 30 -10.05 -38.38 10.54
N ARG A 31 -11.34 -38.29 10.16
CA ARG A 31 -11.78 -38.14 8.77
C ARG A 31 -11.29 -36.82 8.18
N VAL A 32 -11.42 -35.71 8.91
CA VAL A 32 -10.89 -34.41 8.52
C VAL A 32 -9.36 -34.49 8.36
N GLY A 33 -8.66 -35.10 9.31
CA GLY A 33 -7.20 -35.29 9.24
C GLY A 33 -6.73 -36.15 8.06
N GLN A 34 -7.55 -37.11 7.61
CA GLN A 34 -7.27 -37.92 6.42
C GLN A 34 -7.47 -37.09 5.14
N ILE A 35 -8.57 -36.35 5.03
CA ILE A 35 -8.87 -35.47 3.89
C ILE A 35 -7.79 -34.39 3.76
N THR A 36 -7.38 -33.77 4.87
CA THR A 36 -6.32 -32.75 4.88
C THR A 36 -4.97 -33.32 4.44
N ARG A 37 -4.65 -34.58 4.82
CA ARG A 37 -3.44 -35.26 4.34
C ARG A 37 -3.50 -35.57 2.85
N THR A 38 -4.61 -36.11 2.35
CA THR A 38 -4.78 -36.37 0.91
C THR A 38 -4.69 -35.06 0.11
N LEU A 39 -5.31 -33.98 0.58
CA LEU A 39 -5.19 -32.66 -0.04
C LEU A 39 -3.73 -32.18 -0.04
N HIS A 40 -3.03 -32.30 1.09
CA HIS A 40 -1.63 -31.91 1.21
C HIS A 40 -0.72 -32.71 0.26
N ASP A 41 -0.91 -34.04 0.21
CA ASP A 41 -0.15 -34.92 -0.66
C ASP A 41 -0.44 -34.62 -2.14
N SER A 42 -1.70 -34.34 -2.52
CA SER A 42 -2.05 -33.90 -3.87
C SER A 42 -1.46 -32.53 -4.21
N LEU A 43 -1.50 -31.54 -3.31
CA LEU A 43 -0.86 -30.24 -3.51
C LEU A 43 0.65 -30.37 -3.66
N ARG A 44 1.26 -31.30 -2.94
CA ARG A 44 2.69 -31.61 -3.02
C ARG A 44 3.05 -32.33 -4.32
N GLU A 45 2.25 -33.30 -4.75
CA GLU A 45 2.41 -33.96 -6.07
C GLU A 45 2.27 -32.97 -7.22
N LEU A 46 1.40 -31.97 -7.07
CA LEU A 46 1.24 -30.89 -8.03
C LEU A 46 2.37 -29.83 -7.94
N GLY A 47 3.29 -29.89 -6.97
CA GLY A 47 4.32 -28.86 -6.78
C GLY A 47 3.78 -27.49 -6.34
N LEU A 48 2.50 -27.44 -5.94
CA LEU A 48 1.82 -26.27 -5.41
C LEU A 48 2.28 -25.92 -4.00
N ASP A 49 2.85 -26.88 -3.27
CA ASP A 49 3.39 -26.69 -1.92
C ASP A 49 4.37 -25.52 -1.84
N LYS A 50 5.32 -25.43 -2.78
CA LYS A 50 6.32 -24.35 -2.83
C LYS A 50 5.73 -23.00 -3.22
N VAL A 51 4.75 -22.99 -4.13
CA VAL A 51 4.06 -21.76 -4.56
C VAL A 51 3.21 -21.22 -3.42
N LEU A 52 2.50 -22.10 -2.71
CA LEU A 52 1.67 -21.74 -1.57
C LEU A 52 2.52 -21.26 -0.38
N GLU A 53 3.66 -21.92 -0.12
CA GLU A 53 4.62 -21.51 0.92
C GLU A 53 5.22 -20.12 0.62
N LYS A 54 5.64 -19.88 -0.62
CA LYS A 54 6.06 -18.54 -1.06
C LYS A 54 4.94 -17.52 -0.95
N ALA A 55 3.75 -17.79 -1.48
CA ALA A 55 2.63 -16.86 -1.38
C ALA A 55 2.28 -16.51 0.07
N THR A 56 2.38 -17.48 0.98
CA THR A 56 2.16 -17.29 2.43
C THR A 56 3.16 -16.32 3.05
N THR A 57 4.37 -16.20 2.48
CA THR A 57 5.41 -15.27 2.97
C THR A 57 5.43 -13.94 2.21
N GLU A 58 5.18 -13.97 0.91
CA GLU A 58 5.26 -12.82 -0.01
C GLU A 58 4.04 -11.89 0.07
N ILE A 59 2.82 -12.44 0.20
CA ILE A 59 1.59 -11.63 0.25
C ILE A 59 1.55 -10.73 1.50
N PRO A 60 1.87 -11.20 2.72
CA PRO A 60 1.96 -10.33 3.89
C PRO A 60 2.97 -9.19 3.74
N ASP A 61 4.14 -9.45 3.13
CA ASP A 61 5.16 -8.42 2.85
C ASP A 61 4.64 -7.35 1.88
N VAL A 62 3.97 -7.76 0.79
CA VAL A 62 3.32 -6.81 -0.13
C VAL A 62 2.28 -5.95 0.59
N ARG A 63 1.46 -6.55 1.45
CA ARG A 63 0.46 -5.80 2.21
C ARG A 63 1.13 -4.76 3.13
N GLU A 64 2.21 -5.13 3.82
CA GLU A 64 2.96 -4.20 4.67
C GLU A 64 3.57 -3.05 3.85
N ARG A 65 4.13 -3.37 2.67
CA ARG A 65 4.64 -2.40 1.71
C ARG A 65 3.58 -1.42 1.22
N LEU A 66 2.40 -1.91 0.83
CA LEU A 66 1.30 -1.07 0.39
C LEU A 66 0.76 -0.19 1.52
N ASN A 67 0.67 -0.73 2.75
CA ASN A 67 0.33 0.06 3.93
C ASN A 67 1.36 1.17 4.21
N TYR A 68 2.64 0.86 4.04
CA TYR A 68 3.70 1.86 4.14
C TYR A 68 3.50 2.97 3.10
N VAL A 69 3.19 2.63 1.85
CA VAL A 69 2.90 3.60 0.78
C VAL A 69 1.72 4.49 1.15
N ALA A 70 0.62 3.90 1.63
CA ALA A 70 -0.56 4.65 2.07
C ALA A 70 -0.22 5.66 3.16
N ARG A 71 0.50 5.23 4.21
CA ARG A 71 0.92 6.09 5.31
C ARG A 71 1.84 7.23 4.86
N MET A 72 2.81 6.94 3.99
CA MET A 72 3.72 7.96 3.47
C MET A 72 3.00 8.99 2.59
N THR A 73 2.01 8.54 1.82
CA THR A 73 1.18 9.41 0.97
C THR A 73 0.31 10.33 1.82
N GLU A 74 -0.33 9.79 2.86
CA GLU A 74 -1.11 10.59 3.82
C GLU A 74 -0.24 11.63 4.53
N GLN A 75 0.95 11.24 5.00
CA GLN A 75 1.88 12.16 5.66
C GLN A 75 2.33 13.29 4.73
N ALA A 76 2.65 12.98 3.48
CA ALA A 76 3.04 13.98 2.50
C ALA A 76 1.88 14.94 2.19
N ALA A 77 0.67 14.41 1.96
CA ALA A 77 -0.52 15.22 1.73
C ALA A 77 -0.81 16.17 2.90
N GLN A 78 -0.74 15.66 4.14
CA GLN A 78 -0.95 16.49 5.33
C GLN A 78 0.10 17.59 5.45
N ARG A 79 1.38 17.30 5.15
CA ARG A 79 2.45 18.31 5.19
C ARG A 79 2.22 19.40 4.15
N VAL A 80 1.81 19.05 2.93
CA VAL A 80 1.49 20.00 1.87
C VAL A 80 0.29 20.88 2.24
N LEU A 81 -0.78 20.27 2.78
CA LEU A 81 -1.97 21.02 3.23
C LEU A 81 -1.60 22.02 4.33
N ASN A 82 -0.89 21.58 5.37
CA ASN A 82 -0.49 22.46 6.47
C ASN A 82 0.38 23.63 6.01
N ALA A 83 1.33 23.37 5.10
CA ALA A 83 2.20 24.41 4.56
C ALA A 83 1.41 25.41 3.69
N THR A 84 0.42 24.92 2.95
CA THR A 84 -0.47 25.75 2.14
C THR A 84 -1.37 26.62 3.02
N ASP A 85 -2.00 26.03 4.06
CA ASP A 85 -2.83 26.75 5.03
C ASP A 85 -2.04 27.84 5.78
N ALA A 86 -0.75 27.61 6.02
CA ALA A 86 0.14 28.60 6.62
C ALA A 86 0.54 29.72 5.62
N ALA A 87 0.74 29.38 4.34
CA ALA A 87 1.20 30.31 3.32
C ALA A 87 0.11 31.27 2.81
N ILE A 88 -1.13 30.81 2.68
CA ILE A 88 -2.27 31.62 2.20
C ILE A 88 -2.41 32.95 2.97
N PRO A 89 -2.51 32.98 4.31
CA PRO A 89 -2.70 34.23 5.04
C PRO A 89 -1.51 35.18 4.94
N MET A 90 -0.30 34.67 4.64
CA MET A 90 0.86 35.52 4.37
C MET A 90 0.72 36.23 3.03
N GLN A 91 0.23 35.54 2.00
CA GLN A 91 -0.03 36.12 0.69
C GLN A 91 -1.18 37.14 0.74
N GLU A 92 -2.24 36.86 1.50
CA GLU A 92 -3.33 37.80 1.72
C GLU A 92 -2.87 39.09 2.40
N ARG A 93 -1.96 39.01 3.38
CA ARG A 93 -1.39 40.20 4.03
C ARG A 93 -0.50 41.01 3.09
N ILE A 94 0.29 40.34 2.24
CA ILE A 94 1.10 41.02 1.22
C ILE A 94 0.19 41.80 0.27
N ASP A 95 -0.86 41.16 -0.25
CA ASP A 95 -1.80 41.78 -1.19
C ASP A 95 -2.55 42.96 -0.55
N ALA A 96 -3.13 42.74 0.64
CA ALA A 96 -3.84 43.79 1.38
C ALA A 96 -2.94 44.99 1.70
N GLY A 97 -1.69 44.75 2.11
CA GLY A 97 -0.72 45.82 2.36
C GLY A 97 -0.36 46.58 1.10
N ALA A 98 -0.20 45.90 -0.05
CA ALA A 98 0.08 46.54 -1.33
C ALA A 98 -1.07 47.47 -1.74
N ASP A 99 -2.30 46.99 -1.61
CA ASP A 99 -3.51 47.76 -1.91
C ASP A 99 -3.67 48.97 -0.97
N GLU A 100 -3.40 48.81 0.33
CA GLU A 100 -3.45 49.91 1.30
C GLU A 100 -2.46 51.03 0.92
N ILE A 101 -1.20 50.66 0.62
CA ILE A 101 -0.18 51.62 0.21
C ILE A 101 -0.53 52.29 -1.11
N LEU A 102 -0.99 51.53 -2.11
CA LEU A 102 -1.38 52.08 -3.41
C LEU A 102 -2.52 53.10 -3.27
N ASN A 103 -3.57 52.74 -2.54
CA ASN A 103 -4.71 53.62 -2.29
C ASN A 103 -4.32 54.85 -1.46
N GLY A 104 -3.46 54.67 -0.45
CA GLY A 104 -2.92 55.75 0.37
C GLY A 104 -2.16 56.79 -0.46
N TRP A 105 -1.27 56.34 -1.35
CA TRP A 105 -0.54 57.25 -2.25
C TRP A 105 -1.46 57.92 -3.28
N GLN A 106 -2.42 57.20 -3.86
CA GLN A 106 -3.40 57.80 -4.76
C GLN A 106 -4.22 58.91 -4.09
N ALA A 107 -4.62 58.71 -2.83
CA ALA A 107 -5.33 59.73 -2.06
C ALA A 107 -4.42 60.93 -1.75
N ALA A 108 -3.17 60.68 -1.33
CA ALA A 108 -2.19 61.72 -1.05
C ALA A 108 -1.90 62.61 -2.27
N PHE A 109 -1.81 62.02 -3.48
CA PHE A 109 -1.59 62.78 -4.71
C PHE A 109 -2.79 63.59 -5.20
N LYS A 110 -4.01 63.21 -4.81
CA LYS A 110 -5.24 63.96 -5.15
C LYS A 110 -5.51 65.12 -4.19
N ALA A 111 -4.97 65.03 -2.97
CA ALA A 111 -5.12 66.07 -1.94
C ALA A 111 -4.13 67.22 -2.16
N PRO A 112 -4.41 68.43 -1.63
CA PRO A 112 -3.40 69.47 -1.51
C PRO A 112 -2.17 68.96 -0.75
N PHE A 113 -0.99 69.40 -1.16
CA PHE A 113 0.25 68.99 -0.53
C PHE A 113 0.25 69.26 0.97
N SER A 114 0.57 68.23 1.74
CA SER A 114 0.76 68.26 3.19
C SER A 114 1.99 67.44 3.54
N GLU A 115 3.03 68.09 4.07
CA GLU A 115 4.25 67.38 4.49
C GLU A 115 3.93 66.29 5.52
N ALA A 116 3.00 66.55 6.45
CA ALA A 116 2.58 65.60 7.47
C ALA A 116 2.00 64.33 6.83
N ASN A 117 1.04 64.47 5.89
CA ASN A 117 0.40 63.33 5.23
C ASN A 117 1.41 62.50 4.42
N TYR A 118 2.37 63.18 3.76
CA TYR A 118 3.43 62.49 3.00
C TYR A 118 4.40 61.75 3.93
N ARG A 119 4.74 62.31 5.10
CA ARG A 119 5.57 61.63 6.10
C ARG A 119 4.87 60.43 6.70
N ASP A 120 3.58 60.54 6.99
CA ASP A 120 2.77 59.44 7.50
C ASP A 120 2.70 58.32 6.45
N MET A 121 2.43 58.65 5.17
CA MET A 121 2.43 57.65 4.11
C MET A 121 3.81 57.03 3.87
N ALA A 122 4.90 57.79 3.95
CA ALA A 122 6.24 57.24 3.84
C ALA A 122 6.53 56.25 4.99
N THR A 123 6.08 56.57 6.21
CA THR A 123 6.24 55.71 7.39
C THR A 123 5.43 54.42 7.23
N MET A 124 4.16 54.51 6.84
CA MET A 124 3.32 53.35 6.55
C MET A 124 3.91 52.48 5.44
N THR A 125 4.42 53.09 4.37
CA THR A 125 5.06 52.36 3.25
C THR A 125 6.28 51.58 3.73
N MET A 126 7.16 52.19 4.53
CA MET A 126 8.35 51.51 5.06
C MET A 126 7.97 50.32 5.96
N GLN A 127 6.94 50.48 6.80
CA GLN A 127 6.45 49.40 7.65
C GLN A 127 5.86 48.25 6.83
N CYS A 128 4.97 48.58 5.87
CA CYS A 128 4.38 47.59 4.97
C CYS A 128 5.44 46.81 4.19
N LEU A 129 6.47 47.49 3.67
CA LEU A 129 7.59 46.83 2.98
C LEU A 129 8.39 45.91 3.91
N ALA A 130 8.56 46.26 5.19
CA ALA A 130 9.21 45.38 6.16
C ALA A 130 8.37 44.13 6.44
N ASP A 131 7.06 44.29 6.62
CA ASP A 131 6.13 43.20 6.88
C ASP A 131 6.01 42.26 5.67
N MET A 132 5.91 42.81 4.46
CA MET A 132 5.93 42.04 3.21
C MET A 132 7.19 41.20 3.06
N ARG A 133 8.36 41.71 3.47
CA ARG A 133 9.62 40.93 3.42
C ARG A 133 9.57 39.75 4.37
N ASN A 134 9.02 39.93 5.57
CA ASN A 134 8.85 38.86 6.54
C ASN A 134 7.89 37.79 6.00
N ASP A 135 6.73 38.20 5.49
CA ASP A 135 5.71 37.30 4.94
C ASP A 135 6.18 36.57 3.68
N THR A 136 6.94 37.24 2.82
CA THR A 136 7.56 36.62 1.63
C THR A 136 8.59 35.57 2.04
N SER A 137 9.44 35.87 3.02
CA SER A 137 10.42 34.92 3.53
C SER A 137 9.76 33.72 4.19
N ALA A 138 8.69 33.94 4.97
CA ALA A 138 7.93 32.89 5.62
C ALA A 138 7.20 32.01 4.58
N THR A 139 6.61 32.60 3.55
CA THR A 139 5.97 31.86 2.44
C THR A 139 7.01 31.00 1.72
N LYS A 140 8.21 31.54 1.44
CA LYS A 140 9.29 30.76 0.83
C LYS A 140 9.62 29.53 1.68
N GLN A 141 9.66 29.65 3.00
CA GLN A 141 9.89 28.51 3.89
C GLN A 141 8.79 27.44 3.73
N GLN A 142 7.52 27.84 3.64
CA GLN A 142 6.42 26.90 3.39
C GLN A 142 6.56 26.18 2.03
N LEU A 143 6.97 26.90 0.99
CA LEU A 143 7.23 26.30 -0.34
C LEU A 143 8.38 25.28 -0.30
N LEU A 144 9.44 25.54 0.50
CA LEU A 144 10.52 24.57 0.72
C LEU A 144 10.01 23.34 1.49
N ASP A 145 9.12 23.52 2.46
CA ASP A 145 8.50 22.42 3.19
C ASP A 145 7.60 21.56 2.30
N ILE A 146 6.86 22.17 1.35
CA ILE A 146 6.09 21.46 0.33
C ILE A 146 7.01 20.63 -0.57
N MET A 147 8.13 21.21 -1.01
CA MET A 147 9.11 20.51 -1.85
C MET A 147 9.74 19.32 -1.10
N MET A 148 10.14 19.49 0.16
CA MET A 148 10.66 18.37 0.97
C MET A 148 9.60 17.31 1.25
N ALA A 149 8.32 17.69 1.30
CA ALA A 149 7.24 16.72 1.43
C ALA A 149 7.18 15.76 0.23
N GLN A 150 7.82 16.08 -0.91
CA GLN A 150 7.86 15.25 -2.13
C GLN A 150 8.83 14.06 -2.07
N ASP A 151 9.73 14.01 -1.07
CA ASP A 151 10.68 12.90 -0.89
C ASP A 151 9.97 11.53 -0.71
N PHE A 152 8.68 11.54 -0.34
CA PHE A 152 7.86 10.34 -0.31
C PHE A 152 7.71 9.67 -1.68
N GLN A 153 7.78 10.43 -2.79
CA GLN A 153 7.57 9.91 -4.14
C GLN A 153 8.64 8.86 -4.50
N ASP A 154 9.91 9.12 -4.16
CA ASP A 154 10.99 8.17 -4.44
C ASP A 154 10.84 6.90 -3.62
N LEU A 155 10.58 7.04 -2.32
CA LEU A 155 10.39 5.90 -1.41
C LEU A 155 9.17 5.06 -1.80
N THR A 156 8.03 5.69 -2.10
CA THR A 156 6.83 4.99 -2.53
C THR A 156 7.00 4.36 -3.91
N GLY A 157 7.70 5.03 -4.84
CA GLY A 157 8.03 4.50 -6.16
C GLY A 157 8.90 3.24 -6.09
N GLN A 158 9.90 3.20 -5.20
CA GLN A 158 10.71 2.00 -4.96
C GLN A 158 9.87 0.85 -4.38
N VAL A 159 8.96 1.15 -3.47
CA VAL A 159 8.09 0.14 -2.84
C VAL A 159 7.09 -0.43 -3.84
N ILE A 160 6.43 0.41 -4.65
CA ILE A 160 5.53 -0.03 -5.71
C ILE A 160 6.26 -0.95 -6.68
N ARG A 161 7.47 -0.57 -7.11
CA ARG A 161 8.27 -1.39 -8.03
C ARG A 161 8.53 -2.79 -7.49
N LYS A 162 8.92 -2.91 -6.21
CA LYS A 162 9.08 -4.20 -5.53
C LYS A 162 7.80 -5.00 -5.45
N VAL A 163 6.67 -4.35 -5.17
CA VAL A 163 5.35 -5.01 -5.13
C VAL A 163 4.97 -5.53 -6.52
N THR A 164 5.20 -4.75 -7.57
CA THR A 164 4.98 -5.16 -8.95
C THR A 164 5.87 -6.35 -9.33
N ASP A 165 7.17 -6.30 -9.00
CA ASP A 165 8.10 -7.39 -9.26
C ASP A 165 7.65 -8.69 -8.54
N LEU A 166 7.16 -8.58 -7.30
CA LEU A 166 6.67 -9.75 -6.56
C LEU A 166 5.39 -10.32 -7.17
N ALA A 167 4.44 -9.46 -7.55
CA ALA A 167 3.22 -9.86 -8.22
C ALA A 167 3.52 -10.60 -9.53
N HIS A 168 4.45 -10.07 -10.33
CA HIS A 168 4.84 -10.66 -11.61
C HIS A 168 5.58 -11.99 -11.44
N ASN A 169 6.39 -12.13 -10.38
CA ASN A 169 7.02 -13.41 -10.04
C ASN A 169 6.01 -14.47 -9.58
N LEU A 170 4.98 -14.08 -8.81
CA LEU A 170 3.91 -14.99 -8.42
C LEU A 170 3.09 -15.43 -9.63
N GLU A 171 2.75 -14.50 -10.51
CA GLU A 171 2.05 -14.76 -11.77
C GLU A 171 2.81 -15.78 -12.63
N ARG A 172 4.09 -15.55 -12.92
CA ARG A 172 4.91 -16.50 -13.71
C ARG A 172 4.96 -17.90 -13.09
N GLN A 173 5.01 -18.00 -11.76
CA GLN A 173 5.01 -19.29 -11.07
C GLN A 173 3.67 -20.03 -11.22
N LEU A 174 2.54 -19.31 -11.15
CA LEU A 174 1.21 -19.87 -11.37
C LEU A 174 1.01 -20.28 -12.83
N VAL A 175 1.49 -19.49 -13.77
CA VAL A 175 1.46 -19.81 -15.21
C VAL A 175 2.31 -21.04 -15.51
N GLN A 176 3.55 -21.11 -15.01
CA GLN A 176 4.42 -22.28 -15.20
C GLN A 176 3.78 -23.55 -14.65
N LEU A 177 3.13 -23.46 -13.48
CA LEU A 177 2.39 -24.58 -12.91
C LEU A 177 1.25 -25.02 -13.85
N LEU A 178 0.47 -24.08 -14.39
CA LEU A 178 -0.59 -24.41 -15.35
C LEU A 178 -0.02 -25.12 -16.59
N ILE A 179 1.12 -24.68 -17.11
CA ILE A 179 1.80 -25.33 -18.24
C ILE A 179 2.24 -26.75 -17.86
N ASP A 180 2.84 -26.94 -16.70
CA ASP A 180 3.41 -28.24 -16.28
C ASP A 180 2.32 -29.32 -16.20
N TYR A 181 1.11 -28.95 -15.79
CA TYR A 181 -0.04 -29.85 -15.65
C TYR A 181 -1.08 -29.75 -16.77
N ALA A 182 -0.83 -28.93 -17.81
CA ALA A 182 -1.69 -28.84 -18.98
C ALA A 182 -1.75 -30.19 -19.74
N PRO A 183 -2.92 -30.59 -20.27
CA PRO A 183 -3.07 -31.75 -21.14
C PRO A 183 -2.11 -31.73 -22.34
N ALA A 184 -1.72 -32.90 -22.85
CA ALA A 184 -0.74 -33.02 -23.93
C ALA A 184 -1.20 -32.34 -25.24
N GLU A 185 -2.51 -32.20 -25.47
CA GLU A 185 -3.07 -31.41 -26.57
C GLU A 185 -2.67 -29.93 -26.49
N VAL A 186 -2.70 -29.31 -25.30
CA VAL A 186 -2.41 -27.86 -25.12
C VAL A 186 -0.90 -27.58 -25.11
N LYS A 187 -0.07 -28.50 -24.60
CA LYS A 187 1.40 -28.39 -24.67
C LYS A 187 1.96 -28.35 -26.11
N ARG A 188 1.23 -28.88 -27.09
CA ARG A 188 1.63 -28.81 -28.51
C ARG A 188 1.29 -27.45 -29.12
N GLU A 189 0.21 -26.81 -28.70
CA GLU A 189 -0.16 -25.47 -29.17
C GLU A 189 0.75 -24.38 -28.60
N SER A 190 1.16 -24.46 -27.32
CA SER A 190 2.10 -23.48 -26.75
C SER A 190 3.50 -23.54 -27.39
N ASN A 191 4.01 -24.75 -27.67
CA ASN A 191 5.26 -24.94 -28.40
C ASN A 191 5.16 -24.55 -29.89
N SER A 192 3.96 -24.56 -30.46
CA SER A 192 3.67 -24.12 -31.82
C SER A 192 3.48 -22.59 -31.93
N GLY A 193 3.01 -21.93 -30.87
CA GLY A 193 2.79 -20.48 -30.81
C GLY A 193 4.06 -19.65 -30.61
N LEU A 194 5.13 -20.25 -30.08
CA LEU A 194 6.45 -19.63 -29.87
C LEU A 194 7.30 -19.53 -31.16
N LEU A 195 6.78 -19.95 -32.31
CA LEU A 195 7.44 -19.91 -33.61
C LEU A 195 7.16 -18.62 -34.42
N ASN A 196 6.71 -17.55 -33.79
CA ASN A 196 6.72 -16.23 -34.45
C ASN A 196 8.16 -15.71 -34.54
N GLY A 197 8.65 -15.61 -35.77
CA GLY A 197 10.06 -15.38 -36.15
C GLY A 197 10.69 -14.07 -35.64
N PRO A 198 11.96 -13.80 -36.03
CA PRO A 198 12.80 -12.82 -35.35
C PRO A 198 12.21 -11.41 -35.43
N GLN A 199 11.74 -10.90 -34.29
CA GLN A 199 11.28 -9.52 -34.13
C GLN A 199 12.50 -8.59 -34.08
N ILE A 200 12.77 -7.95 -35.21
CA ILE A 200 13.76 -6.89 -35.36
C ILE A 200 13.14 -5.61 -34.78
N ASN A 201 13.45 -5.26 -33.53
CA ASN A 201 13.52 -3.85 -33.12
C ASN A 201 14.31 -3.66 -31.81
N PRO A 202 15.55 -3.10 -31.84
CA PRO A 202 16.41 -2.98 -30.66
C PRO A 202 16.16 -1.73 -29.79
N ALA A 203 15.04 -1.01 -29.97
CA ALA A 203 14.95 0.39 -29.52
C ALA A 203 13.76 0.76 -28.63
N SER A 204 13.11 -0.19 -27.94
CA SER A 204 12.09 0.16 -26.96
C SER A 204 12.21 -0.68 -25.70
N ARG A 205 12.94 -0.14 -24.73
CA ARG A 205 12.89 -0.56 -23.32
C ARG A 205 11.48 -0.32 -22.79
N ASN A 206 10.63 -1.33 -22.94
CA ASN A 206 9.44 -1.58 -22.14
C ASN A 206 9.36 -3.10 -21.99
N ASP A 207 10.30 -3.64 -21.21
CA ASP A 207 10.52 -5.06 -20.94
C ASP A 207 9.39 -5.72 -20.12
N VAL A 208 8.25 -5.05 -19.98
CA VAL A 208 7.08 -5.48 -19.20
C VAL A 208 5.89 -5.83 -20.11
N VAL A 209 5.83 -5.29 -21.32
CA VAL A 209 4.66 -5.44 -22.19
C VAL A 209 4.73 -6.70 -23.06
N ALA A 210 5.92 -7.29 -23.22
CA ALA A 210 6.10 -8.50 -24.04
C ALA A 210 5.74 -9.81 -23.31
N ASP A 211 5.79 -9.83 -21.97
CA ASP A 211 5.50 -11.04 -21.18
C ASP A 211 4.00 -11.20 -20.88
N GLN A 212 3.27 -10.10 -20.63
CA GLN A 212 1.86 -10.18 -20.23
C GLN A 212 0.96 -10.72 -21.34
N SER A 213 1.17 -10.29 -22.60
CA SER A 213 0.36 -10.78 -23.71
C SER A 213 0.56 -12.28 -23.95
N GLN A 214 1.77 -12.80 -23.69
CA GLN A 214 2.07 -14.22 -23.83
C GLN A 214 1.44 -15.05 -22.72
N VAL A 215 1.34 -14.47 -21.51
CA VAL A 215 0.58 -15.07 -20.39
C VAL A 215 -0.90 -15.12 -20.74
N ASP A 216 -1.47 -14.02 -21.24
CA ASP A 216 -2.89 -13.94 -21.61
C ASP A 216 -3.23 -14.92 -22.75
N ASP A 217 -2.43 -14.95 -23.83
CA ASP A 217 -2.61 -15.88 -24.95
C ASP A 217 -2.55 -17.36 -24.51
N LEU A 218 -1.72 -17.68 -23.51
CA LEU A 218 -1.60 -19.01 -22.95
C LEU A 218 -2.81 -19.37 -22.07
N LEU A 219 -3.32 -18.42 -21.28
CA LEU A 219 -4.53 -18.61 -20.47
C LEU A 219 -5.75 -18.86 -21.37
N ASP A 220 -5.90 -18.08 -22.45
CA ASP A 220 -6.94 -18.25 -23.47
C ASP A 220 -6.88 -19.67 -24.09
N SER A 221 -5.67 -20.17 -24.39
CA SER A 221 -5.47 -21.53 -24.96
C SER A 221 -5.84 -22.66 -23.98
N LEU A 222 -5.77 -22.39 -22.68
CA LEU A 222 -6.17 -23.31 -21.62
C LEU A 222 -7.67 -23.18 -21.28
N GLY A 223 -8.37 -22.20 -21.85
CA GLY A 223 -9.80 -21.97 -21.65
C GLY A 223 -10.14 -21.16 -20.39
N PHE A 224 -9.23 -20.31 -19.92
CA PHE A 224 -9.47 -19.34 -18.84
C PHE A 224 -9.89 -17.97 -19.36
#